data_AF-A0A2V8BVU7-F1
#
_entry.id   AF-A0A2V8BVU7-F1
#
_cell.length_a   1.000
_cell.length_b   1.000
_cell.length_c   1.000
_cell.angle_alpha   90.00
_cell.angle_beta   90.00
_cell.angle_gamma   90.00
#
_symmetry.space_group_name_H-M   'P 1'
#
loop_
_entity.id
_entity.type
_entity.pdbx_description
1 polymer ?
#
loop_
_entity_poly.entity_id
_entity_poly.type
_entity_poly.pdbx_seq_one_letter_code
_entity_poly.pdbx_strand_id
1 'polypeptide(L)'
;MIRRTIRTGLFSIAAVAMMATFALAQSHTSKPFAGAKVNAGTVTHSMKDGKAVLTLSDDFKVPDTPDPHWQVVDSKGNTYLLQRLGAKSLGGLAKDRINMSITLPGYIKDVARVQIYCAWAEAVLGEAPFSAPLMTMNK
;
A
#
# COMPACT_ATOMS: atom_id res chain seq x y z
N MET A 1 -62.30 -45.89 24.88
CA MET A 1 -62.47 -44.48 25.29
C MET A 1 -61.06 -43.90 25.50
N ILE A 2 -60.33 -43.39 24.49
CA ILE A 2 -60.42 -42.10 23.78
C ILE A 2 -60.56 -40.86 24.69
N ARG A 3 -59.42 -40.19 24.92
CA ARG A 3 -59.19 -38.73 24.90
C ARG A 3 -57.69 -38.54 24.61
N ARG A 4 -57.23 -38.31 23.36
CA ARG A 4 -57.02 -37.00 22.70
C ARG A 4 -56.64 -35.92 23.72
N THR A 5 -55.45 -35.31 23.65
CA THR A 5 -55.10 -34.30 22.63
C THR A 5 -53.58 -34.05 22.59
N ILE A 6 -52.99 -34.12 21.40
CA ILE A 6 -51.67 -33.60 21.02
C ILE A 6 -51.80 -32.09 20.77
N ARG A 7 -50.85 -31.27 21.23
CA ARG A 7 -50.64 -29.90 20.70
C ARG A 7 -49.17 -29.45 20.82
N THR A 8 -48.52 -29.32 19.65
CA THR A 8 -47.64 -28.22 19.17
C THR A 8 -46.61 -27.62 20.16
N GLY A 9 -45.29 -27.55 19.92
CA GLY A 9 -44.53 -27.45 18.66
C GLY A 9 -44.05 -25.99 18.43
N LEU A 10 -42.73 -25.81 18.26
CA LEU A 10 -41.96 -24.59 17.87
C LEU A 10 -41.84 -23.50 18.97
N PHE A 11 -40.69 -22.86 19.23
CA PHE A 11 -39.76 -22.23 18.29
C PHE A 11 -38.29 -22.34 18.72
N SER A 12 -37.47 -22.82 17.80
CA SER A 12 -36.01 -22.65 17.80
C SER A 12 -35.67 -21.16 17.73
N ILE A 13 -34.87 -20.65 18.68
CA ILE A 13 -34.28 -19.30 18.53
C ILE A 13 -33.15 -19.44 17.53
N ALA A 14 -33.40 -18.89 16.33
CA ALA A 14 -32.45 -18.79 15.26
C ALA A 14 -31.23 -17.96 15.68
N ALA A 15 -30.05 -18.42 15.25
CA ALA A 15 -28.78 -17.76 15.39
C ALA A 15 -28.75 -16.41 14.67
N VAL A 16 -28.09 -15.42 15.29
CA VAL A 16 -27.39 -14.37 14.56
C VAL A 16 -25.94 -14.42 15.02
N ALA A 17 -25.18 -15.38 14.48
CA ALA A 17 -23.75 -15.21 14.41
C ALA A 17 -23.53 -14.02 13.48
N MET A 18 -23.23 -12.85 14.03
CA MET A 18 -22.69 -11.72 13.27
C MET A 18 -21.37 -12.19 12.68
N MET A 19 -21.43 -12.75 11.47
CA MET A 19 -20.25 -12.86 10.61
C MET A 19 -19.90 -11.43 10.19
N ALA A 20 -19.14 -10.75 11.05
CA ALA A 20 -18.34 -9.63 10.62
C ALA A 20 -17.35 -10.19 9.59
N THR A 21 -17.74 -10.14 8.31
CA THR A 21 -16.78 -10.20 7.23
C THR A 21 -15.95 -8.94 7.35
N PHE A 22 -14.89 -9.01 8.15
CA PHE A 22 -13.78 -8.11 7.99
C PHE A 22 -13.31 -8.32 6.56
N ALA A 23 -13.71 -7.42 5.66
CA ALA A 23 -13.02 -7.24 4.40
C ALA A 23 -11.59 -6.89 4.80
N LEU A 24 -10.73 -7.90 4.86
CA LEU A 24 -9.29 -7.72 4.87
C LEU A 24 -9.01 -6.88 3.62
N ALA A 25 -8.83 -5.58 3.81
CA ALA A 25 -8.29 -4.72 2.78
C ALA A 25 -7.03 -5.43 2.31
N GLN A 26 -7.05 -5.92 1.07
CA GLN A 26 -6.01 -6.78 0.54
C GLN A 26 -4.74 -5.93 0.42
N SER A 27 -3.97 -5.92 1.50
CA SER A 27 -2.70 -5.21 1.62
C SER A 27 -1.63 -6.11 1.03
N HIS A 28 -0.91 -5.61 0.03
CA HIS A 28 0.15 -6.36 -0.63
C HIS A 28 1.47 -5.71 -0.28
N THR A 29 2.43 -6.51 0.20
CA THR A 29 3.76 -6.02 0.55
C THR A 29 4.77 -6.47 -0.51
N SER A 30 5.68 -5.58 -0.88
CA SER A 30 6.76 -5.87 -1.81
C SER A 30 7.81 -6.78 -1.18
N LYS A 31 8.75 -7.28 -2.00
CA LYS A 31 10.04 -7.72 -1.49
C LYS A 31 10.82 -6.54 -0.90
N PRO A 32 11.83 -6.79 -0.05
CA PRO A 32 12.69 -5.73 0.44
C PRO A 32 13.37 -4.96 -0.68
N PHE A 33 13.69 -3.69 -0.43
CA PHE A 33 14.50 -2.91 -1.35
C PHE A 33 15.89 -3.54 -1.54
N ALA A 34 16.38 -3.49 -2.77
CA ALA A 34 17.77 -3.82 -3.12
C ALA A 34 18.33 -2.78 -4.11
N GLY A 35 19.57 -2.34 -3.91
CA GLY A 35 20.21 -1.33 -4.74
C GLY A 35 21.55 -0.79 -4.22
N ALA A 36 22.07 0.25 -4.85
CA ALA A 36 23.36 0.82 -4.48
C ALA A 36 23.33 1.61 -3.16
N LYS A 37 22.17 2.20 -2.80
CA LYS A 37 22.02 3.10 -1.64
C LYS A 37 20.82 2.77 -0.76
N VAL A 38 19.84 2.01 -1.27
CA VAL A 38 18.67 1.55 -0.51
C VAL A 38 18.60 0.03 -0.60
N ASN A 39 18.73 -0.65 0.56
CA ASN A 39 18.88 -2.11 0.67
C ASN A 39 18.04 -2.74 1.80
N ALA A 40 17.09 -1.99 2.34
CA ALA A 40 16.26 -2.41 3.47
C ALA A 40 14.89 -1.71 3.39
N GLY A 41 13.93 -2.20 4.17
CA GLY A 41 12.55 -1.76 4.10
C GLY A 41 11.78 -2.41 2.94
N THR A 42 10.46 -2.26 3.00
CA THR A 42 9.49 -2.78 2.03
C THR A 42 8.47 -1.69 1.70
N VAL A 43 7.63 -1.93 0.71
CA VAL A 43 6.47 -1.10 0.41
C VAL A 43 5.19 -1.91 0.58
N THR A 44 4.25 -1.35 1.33
CA THR A 44 2.89 -1.86 1.43
C THR A 44 1.96 -1.06 0.52
N HIS A 45 1.23 -1.75 -0.34
CA HIS A 45 0.13 -1.21 -1.12
C HIS A 45 -1.19 -1.44 -0.39
N SER A 46 -2.01 -0.39 -0.28
CA SER A 46 -3.37 -0.46 0.26
C SER A 46 -4.32 0.45 -0.53
N MET A 47 -5.62 0.21 -0.40
CA MET A 47 -6.65 1.09 -0.96
C MET A 47 -7.22 1.96 0.16
N LYS A 48 -7.20 3.28 -0.04
CA LYS A 48 -7.82 4.26 0.85
C LYS A 48 -8.69 5.21 0.05
N ASP A 49 -9.96 5.30 0.41
CA ASP A 49 -10.95 6.17 -0.26
C ASP A 49 -10.98 5.95 -1.79
N GLY A 50 -10.89 4.69 -2.22
CA GLY A 50 -10.86 4.30 -3.63
C GLY A 50 -9.56 4.61 -4.37
N LYS A 51 -8.49 5.04 -3.67
CA LYS A 51 -7.19 5.36 -4.25
C LYS A 51 -6.12 4.40 -3.74
N ALA A 52 -5.22 4.01 -4.64
CA ALA A 52 -4.04 3.24 -4.28
C ALA A 52 -3.05 4.10 -3.48
N VAL A 53 -2.57 3.56 -2.36
CA VAL A 53 -1.62 4.19 -1.46
C VAL A 53 -0.43 3.25 -1.28
N LEU A 54 0.77 3.80 -1.44
CA LEU A 54 2.03 3.10 -1.14
C LEU A 54 2.61 3.66 0.15
N THR A 55 3.10 2.78 1.02
CA THR A 55 3.68 3.14 2.32
C THR A 55 4.98 2.38 2.54
N LEU A 56 6.05 3.09 2.89
CA LEU A 56 7.33 2.49 3.29
C LEU A 56 7.20 1.89 4.70
N SER A 57 7.85 0.76 4.94
CA SER A 57 7.95 0.18 6.28
C SER A 57 8.88 0.98 7.19
N ASP A 58 8.73 0.79 8.51
CA ASP A 58 9.46 1.54 9.53
C ASP A 58 10.97 1.28 9.53
N ASP A 59 11.41 0.14 9.00
CA ASP A 59 12.83 -0.23 8.86
C ASP A 59 13.49 0.36 7.59
N PHE A 60 12.73 1.08 6.76
CA PHE A 60 13.28 1.79 5.60
C PHE A 60 14.25 2.89 6.04
N LYS A 61 15.43 2.91 5.42
CA LYS A 61 16.45 3.93 5.65
C LYS A 61 16.46 4.92 4.49
N VAL A 62 16.17 6.18 4.80
CA VAL A 62 16.25 7.26 3.80
C VAL A 62 17.69 7.41 3.32
N PRO A 63 17.93 7.35 2.01
CA PRO A 63 19.28 7.49 1.48
C PRO A 63 19.76 8.94 1.65
N ASP A 64 21.00 9.09 2.12
CA ASP A 64 21.69 10.39 2.18
C ASP A 64 22.09 10.84 0.76
N THR A 65 21.13 11.46 0.07
CA THR A 65 21.25 11.94 -1.30
C THR A 65 20.52 13.29 -1.44
N PRO A 66 20.95 14.16 -2.35
CA PRO A 66 20.45 15.55 -2.40
C PRO A 66 19.00 15.66 -2.87
N ASP A 67 18.52 14.72 -3.70
CA ASP A 67 17.16 14.79 -4.27
C ASP A 67 16.52 13.39 -4.49
N PRO A 68 16.22 12.63 -3.42
CA PRO A 68 15.57 11.32 -3.52
C PRO A 68 14.05 11.47 -3.69
N HIS A 69 13.49 10.71 -4.62
CA HIS A 69 12.09 10.67 -4.99
C HIS A 69 11.51 9.26 -4.94
N TRP A 70 10.21 9.21 -4.72
CA TRP A 70 9.41 8.05 -5.08
C TRP A 70 9.37 7.90 -6.59
N GLN A 71 9.57 6.69 -7.07
CA GLN A 71 9.35 6.32 -8.46
C GLN A 71 8.58 5.00 -8.52
N VAL A 72 7.63 4.92 -9.45
CA VAL A 72 6.86 3.70 -9.71
C VAL A 72 7.19 3.21 -11.10
N VAL A 73 7.28 1.89 -11.26
CA VAL A 73 7.38 1.24 -12.55
C VAL A 73 6.19 0.31 -12.74
N ASP A 74 5.45 0.49 -13.83
CA ASP A 74 4.32 -0.38 -14.17
C ASP A 74 4.77 -1.67 -14.85
N SER A 75 3.82 -2.58 -15.09
CA SER A 75 4.03 -3.87 -15.75
C SER A 75 4.54 -3.76 -17.19
N LYS A 76 4.38 -2.59 -17.82
CA LYS A 76 4.88 -2.30 -19.17
C LYS A 76 6.26 -1.66 -19.17
N GLY A 77 6.82 -1.39 -17.98
CA GLY A 77 8.12 -0.74 -17.83
C GLY A 77 8.07 0.78 -17.90
N ASN A 78 6.88 1.40 -17.93
CA ASN A 78 6.80 2.86 -17.86
C ASN A 78 7.18 3.31 -16.45
N THR A 79 7.94 4.39 -16.38
CA THR A 79 8.42 4.96 -15.12
C THR A 79 7.67 6.25 -14.81
N TYR A 80 7.28 6.41 -13.54
CA TYR A 80 6.56 7.56 -13.05
C TYR A 80 7.33 8.14 -11.88
N LEU A 81 7.97 9.28 -12.09
CA LEU A 81 8.61 10.06 -11.02
C LEU A 81 7.53 10.77 -10.22
N LEU A 82 7.55 10.58 -8.90
CA LEU A 82 6.53 11.08 -7.97
C LEU A 82 7.16 12.01 -6.92
N GLN A 83 6.54 12.13 -5.76
CA GLN A 83 6.93 13.09 -4.72
C GLN A 83 8.36 12.83 -4.23
N ARG A 84 9.07 13.90 -3.87
CA ARG A 84 10.34 13.81 -3.14
C ARG A 84 10.13 13.13 -1.79
N LEU A 85 11.08 12.31 -1.34
CA LEU A 85 11.03 11.69 -0.01
C LEU A 85 11.18 12.74 1.09
N GLY A 86 12.14 13.66 0.97
CA GLY A 86 12.27 14.79 1.90
C GLY A 86 11.25 15.89 1.59
N ALA A 87 10.30 16.11 2.49
CA ALA A 87 9.50 17.32 2.53
C ALA A 87 10.25 18.36 3.35
N LYS A 88 10.84 19.36 2.67
CA LYS A 88 11.36 20.55 3.35
C LYS A 88 10.23 21.18 4.15
N SER A 89 10.47 21.52 5.41
CA SER A 89 9.50 22.31 6.16
C SER A 89 9.33 23.69 5.51
N LEU A 90 8.10 24.18 5.50
CA LEU A 90 7.76 25.50 4.97
C LEU A 90 8.59 26.57 5.72
N GLY A 91 9.62 27.11 5.07
CA GLY A 91 10.46 28.17 5.62
C GLY A 91 11.36 27.80 6.81
N GLY A 92 11.68 26.51 7.03
CA GLY A 92 12.59 26.11 8.12
C GLY A 92 11.96 26.14 9.52
N LEU A 93 10.64 26.30 9.62
CA LEU A 93 9.92 26.43 10.90
C LEU A 93 9.57 25.07 11.54
N ALA A 94 9.73 23.96 10.82
CA ALA A 94 9.51 22.61 11.37
C ALA A 94 10.68 21.67 11.01
N LYS A 95 10.77 20.53 11.71
CA LYS A 95 11.68 19.45 11.30
C LYS A 95 11.29 18.97 9.91
N ASP A 96 12.29 18.71 9.07
CA ASP A 96 12.09 18.06 7.78
C ASP A 96 11.31 16.76 8.00
N ARG A 97 10.27 16.55 7.19
CA ARG A 97 9.45 15.34 7.25
C ARG A 97 9.79 14.45 6.08
N ILE A 98 9.73 13.15 6.31
CA ILE A 98 9.85 12.17 5.24
C ILE A 98 8.45 11.77 4.80
N ASN A 99 8.19 11.86 3.51
CA ASN A 99 6.98 11.35 2.89
C ASN A 99 7.06 9.82 2.85
N MET A 100 6.70 9.18 3.95
CA MET A 100 6.68 7.73 4.10
C MET A 100 5.51 7.07 3.36
N SER A 101 4.54 7.87 2.88
CA SER A 101 3.39 7.38 2.14
C SER A 101 3.01 8.32 1.01
N ILE A 102 2.57 7.76 -0.10
CA ILE A 102 2.09 8.50 -1.27
C ILE A 102 0.80 7.89 -1.80
N THR A 103 -0.12 8.76 -2.24
CA THR A 103 -1.29 8.34 -3.01
C THR A 103 -0.96 8.34 -4.49
N LEU A 104 -1.23 7.25 -5.17
CA LEU A 104 -0.94 7.11 -6.59
C LEU A 104 -1.93 7.94 -7.43
N PRO A 105 -1.43 8.69 -8.42
CA PRO A 105 -2.29 9.32 -9.42
C PRO A 105 -3.07 8.29 -10.22
N GLY A 106 -4.33 8.59 -10.56
CA GLY A 106 -5.21 7.64 -11.26
C GLY A 106 -4.80 7.29 -12.71
N TYR A 107 -3.80 7.95 -13.27
CA TYR A 107 -3.25 7.58 -14.58
C TYR A 107 -2.31 6.37 -14.49
N ILE A 108 -1.72 6.09 -13.32
CA ILE A 108 -0.93 4.88 -13.07
C ILE A 108 -1.92 3.74 -12.88
N LYS A 109 -1.90 2.73 -13.76
CA LYS A 109 -2.90 1.64 -13.78
C LYS A 109 -2.51 0.42 -13.00
N ASP A 110 -1.21 0.17 -12.89
CA ASP A 110 -0.66 -0.90 -12.10
C ASP A 110 0.76 -0.57 -11.62
N VAL A 111 1.23 -1.34 -10.64
CA VAL A 111 2.56 -1.20 -10.04
C VAL A 111 3.24 -2.56 -10.03
N ALA A 112 4.31 -2.71 -10.81
CA ALA A 112 5.15 -3.91 -10.78
C ALA A 112 6.23 -3.81 -9.69
N ARG A 113 6.83 -2.62 -9.53
CA ARG A 113 7.85 -2.33 -8.52
C ARG A 113 7.88 -0.86 -8.15
N VAL A 114 8.42 -0.59 -6.98
CA VAL A 114 8.71 0.76 -6.49
C VAL A 114 10.20 0.97 -6.49
N GLN A 115 10.64 2.17 -6.86
CA GLN A 115 12.03 2.58 -6.88
C GLN A 115 12.20 3.83 -6.04
N ILE A 116 13.39 3.96 -5.44
CA ILE A 116 13.87 5.23 -4.93
C ILE A 116 14.81 5.80 -5.98
N TYR A 117 14.49 6.95 -6.54
CA TYR A 117 15.23 7.58 -7.62
C TYR A 117 15.86 8.88 -7.13
N CYS A 118 17.13 9.12 -7.44
CA CYS A 118 17.78 10.40 -7.19
C CYS A 118 17.67 11.26 -8.45
N ALA A 119 16.90 12.34 -8.42
CA ALA A 119 16.74 13.23 -9.57
C ALA A 119 18.03 14.01 -9.88
N TRP A 120 18.83 14.35 -8.86
CA TRP A 120 20.12 15.04 -9.06
C TRP A 120 21.19 14.15 -9.71
N ALA A 121 21.26 12.87 -9.33
CA ALA A 121 22.21 11.92 -9.89
C ALA A 121 21.66 11.13 -11.08
N GLU A 122 20.40 11.38 -11.44
CA GLU A 122 19.63 10.65 -12.43
C GLU A 122 19.69 9.12 -12.29
N ALA A 123 19.71 8.61 -11.04
CA ALA A 123 20.04 7.22 -10.74
C ALA A 123 19.03 6.53 -9.82
N VAL A 124 18.77 5.24 -10.08
CA VAL A 124 17.99 4.36 -9.18
C VAL A 124 18.87 3.97 -7.99
N LEU A 125 18.43 4.34 -6.80
CA LEU A 125 19.11 4.10 -5.53
C LEU A 125 18.78 2.72 -4.93
N GLY A 126 17.58 2.21 -5.23
CA GLY A 126 17.15 0.84 -4.95
C GLY A 126 15.71 0.60 -5.39
N GLU A 127 15.36 -0.67 -5.53
CA GLU A 127 14.05 -1.11 -6.01
C GLU A 127 13.44 -2.22 -5.16
N ALA A 128 12.12 -2.20 -5.05
CA ALA A 128 11.30 -3.13 -4.28
C ALA A 128 10.18 -3.68 -5.18
N PRO A 129 10.34 -4.90 -5.74
CA PRO A 129 9.32 -5.50 -6.60
C PRO A 129 8.20 -6.16 -5.81
N PHE A 130 6.98 -6.13 -6.35
CA PHE A 130 5.88 -6.97 -5.88
C PHE A 130 5.95 -8.36 -6.51
N SER A 131 5.34 -9.35 -5.87
CA SER A 131 5.28 -10.73 -6.41
C SER A 131 4.52 -10.81 -7.74
N ALA A 132 3.58 -9.89 -7.97
CA ALA A 132 2.88 -9.67 -9.23
C ALA A 132 2.49 -8.18 -9.34
N PRO A 133 2.24 -7.65 -10.56
CA PRO A 133 1.76 -6.29 -10.73
C PRO A 133 0.45 -6.04 -9.99
N LEU A 134 0.40 -4.95 -9.23
CA LEU A 134 -0.75 -4.56 -8.42
C LEU A 134 -1.62 -3.58 -9.18
N MET A 135 -2.90 -3.89 -9.36
CA MET A 135 -3.85 -2.95 -9.96
C MET A 135 -4.12 -1.79 -9.00
N THR A 136 -4.10 -0.56 -9.50
CA THR A 136 -4.30 0.66 -8.69
C THR A 136 -5.75 1.15 -8.68
N MET A 137 -6.64 0.46 -9.41
CA MET A 137 -8.07 0.70 -9.47
C MET A 137 -8.80 -0.63 -9.29
N ASN A 138 -9.84 -0.66 -8.46
CA ASN A 138 -10.82 -1.74 -8.51
C ASN A 138 -11.61 -1.60 -9.82
N LYS A 139 -11.73 -2.70 -10.57
CA LYS A 139 -12.67 -2.81 -11.69
C LYS A 139 -14.11 -2.68 -11.22
#